data_AF-A0A1E4HW62-F1
#
_entry.id   AF-A0A1E4HW62-F1
#
_cell.length_a   1.000
_cell.length_b   1.000
_cell.length_c   1.000
_cell.angle_alpha   90.00
_cell.angle_beta   90.00
_cell.angle_gamma   90.00
#
_symmetry.space_group_name_H-M   'P 1'
#
loop_
_entity.id
_entity.type
_entity.pdbx_description
1 polymer ?
#
loop_
_entity_poly.entity_id
_entity_poly.type
_entity_poly.pdbx_seq_one_letter_code
_entity_poly.pdbx_strand_id
1 'polypeptide(L)'
;MWVRWWACDPRPSGVPVRYGPSVRTMDELLEDELLEVVAAGQAIAITGGFVADSHRHPAVVFVPVADVDPCPVSLCTRAADRSTLVTALRWALRTIRAPDDTPRATSRS
;
A
#
# COMPACT_ATOMS: atom_id res chain seq x y z
N MET A 1 10.88 8.44 -8.82
CA MET A 1 11.39 7.10 -8.49
C MET A 1 10.33 6.28 -7.77
N TRP A 2 9.76 6.75 -6.65
CA TRP A 2 8.73 6.02 -5.90
C TRP A 2 7.37 5.87 -6.63
N VAL A 3 6.89 6.91 -7.33
CA VAL A 3 5.63 6.87 -8.11
C VAL A 3 5.65 5.79 -9.21
N ARG A 4 6.79 5.63 -9.90
CA ARG A 4 6.94 4.60 -10.93
C ARG A 4 6.87 3.19 -10.36
N TRP A 5 7.44 2.99 -9.18
CA TRP A 5 7.38 1.70 -8.48
C TRP A 5 5.93 1.34 -8.13
N TRP A 6 5.18 2.27 -7.53
CA TRP A 6 3.75 2.07 -7.22
C TRP A 6 2.89 1.83 -8.45
N ALA A 7 3.20 2.47 -9.57
CA ALA A 7 2.48 2.28 -10.82
C ALA A 7 2.85 0.98 -11.58
N CYS A 8 3.77 0.17 -11.02
CA CYS A 8 4.38 -0.99 -11.66
C CYS A 8 4.96 -0.63 -13.05
N ASP A 9 5.77 0.42 -13.12
CA ASP A 9 6.42 0.88 -14.35
C ASP A 9 7.91 0.45 -14.36
N PRO A 10 8.32 -0.47 -15.26
CA PRO A 10 7.56 -1.02 -16.39
C PRO A 10 6.61 -2.18 -16.00
N ARG A 11 5.46 -2.29 -16.69
CA ARG A 11 4.50 -3.37 -16.45
C ARG A 11 5.01 -4.69 -17.04
N PRO A 12 4.71 -5.85 -16.41
CA PRO A 12 5.07 -7.16 -16.97
C PRO A 12 4.55 -7.40 -18.38
N SER A 13 3.41 -6.78 -18.74
CA SER A 13 2.84 -6.84 -20.08
C SER A 13 3.58 -6.01 -21.14
N GLY A 14 4.56 -5.19 -20.75
CA GLY A 14 5.24 -4.24 -21.64
C GLY A 14 4.41 -3.02 -22.05
N VAL A 15 3.14 -2.95 -21.64
CA VAL A 15 2.27 -1.80 -21.92
C VAL A 15 2.69 -0.62 -21.04
N PRO A 16 3.03 0.56 -21.63
CA PRO A 16 3.40 1.73 -20.86
C PRO A 16 2.26 2.22 -19.95
N VAL A 17 2.61 2.68 -18.75
CA VAL A 17 1.64 3.30 -17.84
C VAL A 17 1.14 4.61 -18.41
N ARG A 18 -0.18 4.81 -18.40
CA ARG A 18 -0.80 6.13 -18.58
C ARG A 18 -1.01 6.76 -17.22
N TYR A 19 -0.22 7.77 -16.89
CA TYR A 19 -0.34 8.48 -15.62
C TYR A 19 -1.55 9.42 -15.65
N GLY A 20 -2.40 9.29 -14.64
CA GLY A 20 -3.55 10.17 -14.41
C GLY A 20 -3.21 11.34 -13.48
N PRO A 21 -4.23 11.98 -12.88
CA PRO A 21 -4.06 13.02 -11.86
C PRO A 21 -3.10 12.56 -10.75
N SER A 22 -2.14 13.42 -10.37
CA SER A 22 -1.13 13.08 -9.37
C SER A 22 -1.63 13.41 -7.97
N VAL A 23 -1.65 12.40 -7.10
CA VAL A 23 -1.77 12.58 -5.65
C VAL A 23 -0.36 12.78 -5.08
N ARG A 24 -0.12 13.84 -4.31
CA ARG A 24 1.22 14.21 -3.86
C ARG A 24 1.50 13.84 -2.41
N THR A 25 0.46 13.57 -1.61
CA THR A 25 0.60 13.16 -0.22
C THR A 25 -0.24 11.93 0.11
N MET A 26 0.14 11.21 1.16
CA MET A 26 -0.67 10.10 1.68
C MET A 26 -2.00 10.59 2.25
N ASP A 27 -2.04 11.82 2.80
CA ASP A 27 -3.31 12.42 3.25
C ASP A 27 -4.24 12.68 2.07
N GLU A 28 -3.79 13.24 0.95
CA GLU A 28 -4.60 13.38 -0.27
C GLU A 28 -5.07 12.02 -0.85
N LEU A 29 -4.33 10.94 -0.58
CA LEU A 29 -4.71 9.56 -0.91
C LEU A 29 -5.83 9.02 -0.01
N LEU A 30 -5.93 9.51 1.23
CA LEU A 30 -6.87 9.05 2.27
C LEU A 30 -8.08 9.99 2.42
N GLU A 31 -7.95 11.29 2.15
CA GLU A 31 -9.02 12.30 2.24
C GLU A 31 -9.97 12.29 1.03
N ASP A 32 -10.31 11.09 0.55
CA ASP A 32 -11.25 10.84 -0.55
C ASP A 32 -10.88 11.41 -1.94
N GLU A 33 -9.98 12.37 -2.11
CA GLU A 33 -9.68 12.96 -3.43
C GLU A 33 -9.31 11.92 -4.49
N LEU A 34 -8.43 10.98 -4.15
CA LEU A 34 -8.10 9.89 -5.07
C LEU A 34 -9.27 8.93 -5.26
N LEU A 35 -10.00 8.60 -4.19
CA LEU A 35 -11.15 7.70 -4.28
C LEU A 35 -12.26 8.29 -5.14
N GLU A 36 -12.45 9.60 -5.11
CA GLU A 36 -13.38 10.36 -5.94
C GLU A 36 -12.96 10.34 -7.43
N VAL A 37 -11.67 10.50 -7.72
CA VAL A 37 -11.14 10.37 -9.10
C VAL A 37 -11.35 8.94 -9.64
N VAL A 38 -11.15 7.93 -8.80
CA VAL A 38 -11.40 6.52 -9.15
C VAL A 38 -12.90 6.27 -9.30
N ALA A 39 -13.73 6.80 -8.40
CA ALA A 39 -15.19 6.69 -8.43
C ALA A 39 -15.79 7.36 -9.68
N ALA A 40 -15.20 8.46 -10.13
CA ALA A 40 -15.54 9.13 -11.39
C ALA A 40 -15.07 8.34 -12.63
N GLY A 41 -14.42 7.19 -12.47
CA GLY A 41 -13.94 6.34 -13.55
C GLY A 41 -12.75 6.91 -14.31
N GLN A 42 -12.05 7.89 -13.73
CA GLN A 42 -10.98 8.61 -14.42
C GLN A 42 -9.61 7.93 -14.29
N ALA A 43 -9.42 7.10 -13.25
CA ALA A 43 -8.15 6.44 -13.00
C ALA A 43 -8.32 5.12 -12.22
N ILE A 44 -7.22 4.38 -12.12
CA ILE A 44 -7.03 3.28 -11.17
C ILE A 44 -5.81 3.64 -10.34
N ALA A 45 -5.84 3.31 -9.04
CA ALA A 45 -4.72 3.51 -8.15
C ALA A 45 -4.29 2.21 -7.47
N ILE A 46 -2.97 2.06 -7.29
CA ILE A 46 -2.38 1.01 -6.46
C ILE A 46 -2.02 1.66 -5.13
N THR A 47 -2.42 1.03 -4.03
CA THR A 47 -2.25 1.55 -2.67
C THR A 47 -1.92 0.44 -1.69
N GLY A 48 -1.58 0.80 -0.44
CA GLY A 48 -1.38 -0.15 0.64
C GLY A 48 -2.68 -0.83 1.06
N GLY A 49 -2.60 -2.11 1.45
CA GLY A 49 -3.79 -2.89 1.82
C GLY A 49 -4.64 -2.26 2.93
N PHE A 50 -4.02 -1.55 3.87
CA PHE A 50 -4.70 -0.87 4.97
C PHE A 50 -5.72 0.20 4.52
N VAL A 51 -5.61 0.72 3.29
CA VAL A 51 -6.57 1.71 2.76
C VAL A 51 -7.95 1.08 2.58
N ALA A 52 -8.02 -0.18 2.14
CA ALA A 52 -9.29 -0.89 2.02
C ALA A 52 -9.98 -1.13 3.38
N ASP A 53 -9.19 -1.22 4.45
CA ASP A 53 -9.70 -1.43 5.82
C ASP A 53 -10.16 -0.12 6.47
N SER A 54 -9.52 0.99 6.13
CA SER A 54 -9.73 2.30 6.75
C SER A 54 -10.72 3.19 6.00
N HIS A 55 -10.84 3.04 4.68
CA HIS A 55 -11.64 3.90 3.82
C HIS A 55 -12.54 3.07 2.93
N ARG A 56 -13.81 3.46 2.83
CA ARG A 56 -14.80 2.80 1.96
C ARG A 56 -15.55 3.85 1.16
N HIS A 57 -15.41 3.79 -0.15
CA HIS A 57 -16.22 4.58 -1.08
C HIS A 57 -17.20 3.65 -1.82
N PRO A 58 -18.51 3.94 -1.88
CA PRO A 58 -19.52 3.01 -2.42
C PRO A 58 -19.35 2.71 -3.91
N ALA A 59 -18.68 3.59 -4.65
CA ALA A 59 -18.39 3.40 -6.08
C ALA A 59 -16.97 2.86 -6.36
N VAL A 60 -16.20 2.49 -5.33
CA VAL A 60 -14.84 1.97 -5.48
C VAL A 60 -14.78 0.53 -5.00
N VAL A 61 -14.11 -0.32 -5.78
CA VAL A 61 -13.78 -1.69 -5.40
C VAL A 61 -12.27 -1.83 -5.23
N PHE A 62 -11.85 -2.43 -4.13
CA PHE A 62 -10.45 -2.77 -3.89
C PHE A 62 -10.18 -4.20 -4.37
N VAL A 63 -9.17 -4.35 -5.23
CA VAL A 63 -8.78 -5.63 -5.82
C VAL A 63 -7.35 -5.96 -5.36
N PRO A 64 -7.10 -7.12 -4.73
CA PRO A 64 -5.76 -7.53 -4.35
C PRO A 64 -4.85 -7.72 -5.58
N VAL A 65 -3.65 -7.16 -5.51
CA VAL A 65 -2.59 -7.39 -6.50
C VAL A 65 -1.65 -8.46 -5.96
N ALA A 66 -1.60 -9.62 -6.59
CA ALA A 66 -0.92 -10.81 -6.07
C ALA A 66 0.47 -11.05 -6.68
N ASP A 67 0.77 -10.42 -7.82
CA ASP A 67 1.94 -10.64 -8.65
C ASP A 67 2.97 -9.49 -8.56
N VAL A 68 2.88 -8.68 -7.50
CA VAL A 68 3.82 -7.60 -7.20
C VAL A 68 4.58 -7.88 -5.90
N ASP A 69 5.82 -7.42 -5.84
CA ASP A 69 6.60 -7.48 -4.60
C ASP A 69 5.89 -6.69 -3.48
N PRO A 70 5.76 -7.25 -2.27
CA PRO A 70 5.15 -6.54 -1.15
C PRO A 70 5.87 -5.22 -0.82
N CYS A 71 5.11 -4.23 -0.33
CA CYS A 71 5.65 -2.97 0.20
C CYS A 71 5.76 -3.06 1.74
N PRO A 72 6.90 -3.47 2.33
CA PRO A 72 6.98 -3.62 3.78
C PRO A 72 7.07 -2.26 4.48
N VAL A 73 6.27 -2.09 5.53
CA VAL A 73 6.43 -0.98 6.47
C VAL A 73 7.41 -1.39 7.56
N SER A 74 8.47 -0.61 7.75
CA SER A 74 9.55 -0.93 8.69
C SER A 74 9.71 0.15 9.77
N LEU A 75 9.90 -0.28 11.02
CA LEU A 75 10.32 0.60 12.11
C LEU A 75 11.84 0.80 12.07
N CYS A 76 12.27 2.00 11.71
CA CYS A 76 13.69 2.36 11.65
C CYS A 76 14.09 3.17 12.90
N THR A 77 15.12 2.70 13.61
CA THR A 77 15.66 3.36 14.81
C THR A 77 17.19 3.26 14.78
N ARG A 78 17.90 4.17 15.45
CA ARG A 78 19.37 4.13 15.47
C ARG A 78 19.85 2.82 16.14
N ALA A 79 20.88 2.19 15.59
CA ALA A 79 21.41 0.93 16.13
C ALA A 79 21.96 1.09 17.56
N ALA A 80 22.62 2.22 17.83
CA ALA A 80 23.17 2.55 19.14
C ALA A 80 22.13 3.14 20.11
N ASP A 81 20.85 3.23 19.75
CA ASP A 81 19.82 3.79 20.64
C ASP A 81 19.66 2.89 21.89
N ARG A 82 19.62 3.54 23.06
CA ARG A 82 19.47 2.91 24.39
C ARG A 82 18.28 3.46 25.16
N SER A 83 17.43 4.28 24.52
CA SER A 83 16.21 4.78 25.13
C SER A 83 15.30 3.64 25.54
N THR A 84 14.79 3.70 26.77
CA THR A 84 13.79 2.75 27.28
C THR A 84 12.51 2.80 26.44
N LEU A 85 12.14 3.98 25.93
CA LEU A 85 10.98 4.15 25.04
C LEU A 85 11.17 3.46 23.69
N VAL A 86 12.35 3.57 23.08
CA VAL A 86 12.66 2.87 21.82
C VAL A 86 12.67 1.35 22.03
N THR A 87 13.17 0.91 23.18
CA THR A 87 13.14 -0.51 23.56
C THR A 87 11.70 -1.02 23.70
N ALA A 88 10.84 -0.26 24.39
CA ALA A 88 9.43 -0.57 24.54
C ALA A 88 8.69 -0.59 23.19
N LEU A 89 8.95 0.37 22.30
CA LEU A 89 8.35 0.42 20.97
C LEU A 89 8.74 -0.79 20.11
N ARG A 90 10.02 -1.15 20.09
CA ARG A 90 10.51 -2.37 19.38
C ARG A 90 9.86 -3.63 19.94
N TRP A 91 9.62 -3.70 21.25
CA TRP A 91 8.93 -4.81 21.88
C TRP A 91 7.45 -4.86 21.47
N ALA A 92 6.73 -3.74 21.58
CA ALA A 92 5.31 -3.66 21.20
C ALA A 92 5.09 -4.04 19.74
N LEU A 93 5.95 -3.58 18.82
CA LEU A 93 5.86 -3.94 17.41
C LEU A 93 5.99 -5.45 17.18
N ARG A 94 6.91 -6.12 17.88
CA ARG A 94 7.07 -7.58 17.79
C ARG A 94 5.84 -8.34 18.30
N THR A 95 5.12 -7.77 19.25
CA THR A 95 3.89 -8.37 19.81
C THR A 95 2.69 -8.21 18.88
N ILE A 96 2.58 -7.07 18.18
CA ILE A 96 1.42 -6.75 17.32
C ILE A 96 1.61 -7.33 15.90
N ARG A 97 2.85 -7.55 15.46
CA ARG A 97 3.11 -8.17 14.16
C ARG A 97 2.51 -9.58 14.14
N ALA A 98 1.36 -9.73 13.47
CA ALA A 98 0.81 -11.04 13.15
C ALA A 98 1.84 -11.85 12.34
N PRO A 99 1.92 -13.18 12.52
CA PRO A 99 2.72 -14.02 11.63
C PRO A 99 2.22 -13.82 10.19
N ASP A 100 3.15 -13.64 9.26
CA ASP A 100 2.89 -13.25 7.87
C ASP A 100 1.75 -14.07 7.24
N ASP A 101 0.73 -13.38 6.71
CA ASP A 101 -0.36 -13.99 5.96
C ASP A 101 0.21 -14.54 4.66
N THR A 102 0.49 -15.84 4.63
CA THR A 102 0.98 -16.53 3.44
C THR A 102 -0.14 -16.47 2.39
N PRO A 103 0.08 -15.92 1.19
CA PRO A 103 -0.99 -15.79 0.20
C PRO A 103 -1.59 -17.16 -0.09
N ARG A 104 -2.89 -17.32 0.19
CA ARG A 104 -3.67 -18.51 -0.17
C ARG A 104 -3.58 -18.69 -1.67
N ALA A 105 -2.87 -19.73 -2.11
CA ALA A 105 -2.84 -20.16 -3.51
C ALA A 105 -4.27 -20.33 -4.02
N THR A 106 -4.66 -19.50 -4.98
CA THR A 106 -5.94 -19.66 -5.68
C THR A 106 -5.82 -20.87 -6.60
N SER A 107 -6.44 -21.97 -6.15
CA SER A 107 -6.76 -23.14 -6.98
C SER A 107 -7.57 -22.66 -8.19
N ARG A 108 -6.97 -22.65 -9.39
CA ARG A 108 -7.69 -22.57 -10.66
C ARG A 108 -8.28 -23.95 -10.96
N SER A 109 -9.61 -24.00 -11.05
CA SER A 109 -10.38 -25.05 -11.72
C SER A 109 -10.57 -24.72 -13.19
#